data_AF-A0AAV0W1B2-F1
#
_entry.id   AF-A0AAV0W1B2-F1
#
_cell.length_a   1.000
_cell.length_b   1.000
_cell.length_c   1.000
_cell.angle_alpha   90.00
_cell.angle_beta   90.00
_cell.angle_gamma   90.00
#
_symmetry.space_group_name_H-M   'P 1'
#
loop_
_entity.id
_entity.type
_entity.pdbx_description
1 polymer ?
#
loop_
_entity_poly.entity_id
_entity_poly.type
_entity_poly.pdbx_seq_one_letter_code
_entity_poly.pdbx_strand_id
1 'polypeptide(L)'
;MLKYHLKLYFNVFQVFQNHCKLEYHINATLDAEHFINVLEKKEKSIIEQLDSDRKRLVPIIECILLCGRQELALRGHRGEKRNILIDENAIQNAGNFRAILQVRAKGDIFLQNVLEGTDTNIKYLSPGIQNQLVNICNDII
;
A
#
# COMPACT_ATOMS: atom_id res chain seq x y z
N MET A 1 14.17 35.69 -48.53
CA MET A 1 15.00 34.75 -47.75
C MET A 1 14.54 34.61 -46.29
N LEU A 2 14.47 35.68 -45.48
CA LEU A 2 14.10 35.63 -44.06
C LEU A 2 12.77 34.90 -43.72
N LYS A 3 11.70 35.12 -44.50
CA LYS A 3 10.40 34.43 -44.28
C LYS A 3 10.46 32.91 -44.43
N TYR A 4 11.37 32.38 -45.26
CA TYR A 4 11.53 30.94 -45.46
C TYR A 4 12.25 30.28 -44.27
N HIS A 5 13.29 30.93 -43.73
CA HIS A 5 14.00 30.44 -42.54
C HIS A 5 13.10 30.43 -41.29
N LEU A 6 12.28 31.46 -41.11
CA LEU A 6 11.30 31.51 -40.00
C LEU A 6 10.26 30.38 -40.10
N LYS A 7 9.78 30.06 -41.31
CA LYS A 7 8.83 28.97 -41.53
C LYS A 7 9.44 27.59 -41.26
N LEU A 8 10.69 27.37 -41.65
CA LEU A 8 11.44 26.15 -41.33
C LEU A 8 11.62 25.99 -39.81
N TYR A 9 12.01 27.06 -39.11
CA TYR A 9 12.18 27.03 -37.66
C TYR A 9 10.87 26.73 -36.91
N PHE A 10 9.77 27.38 -37.33
CA PHE A 10 8.44 27.12 -36.78
C PHE A 10 7.99 25.67 -36.98
N ASN A 11 8.22 25.11 -38.18
CA ASN A 11 7.88 23.72 -38.47
C ASN A 11 8.68 22.74 -37.61
N VAL A 12 9.98 22.97 -37.44
CA VAL A 12 10.85 22.15 -36.59
C VAL A 12 10.39 22.20 -35.12
N PHE A 13 10.07 23.39 -34.61
CA PHE A 13 9.53 23.56 -33.27
C PHE A 13 8.22 22.79 -33.05
N GLN A 14 7.29 22.85 -34.03
CA GLN A 14 6.03 22.13 -33.96
C GLN A 14 6.23 20.61 -33.97
N VAL A 15 7.19 20.11 -34.76
CA VAL A 15 7.55 18.69 -34.78
C VAL A 15 8.06 18.23 -33.41
N PHE A 16 8.93 19.01 -32.76
CA PHE A 16 9.39 18.70 -31.41
C PHE A 16 8.27 18.73 -30.37
N GLN A 17 7.39 19.74 -30.40
CA GLN A 17 6.24 19.78 -29.49
C GLN A 17 5.32 18.58 -29.66
N ASN A 18 5.09 18.15 -30.90
CA ASN A 18 4.23 17.00 -31.17
C ASN A 18 4.93 15.70 -30.73
N HIS A 19 6.24 15.58 -30.95
CA HIS A 19 7.05 14.46 -30.46
C HIS A 19 6.98 14.33 -28.93
N CYS A 20 7.11 15.43 -28.18
CA CYS A 20 7.04 15.41 -26.71
C CYS A 20 5.71 14.91 -26.16
N LYS A 21 4.64 14.95 -26.97
CA LYS A 21 3.30 14.47 -26.61
C LYS A 21 3.07 13.00 -26.99
N LEU A 22 4.02 12.38 -27.71
CA LEU A 22 3.91 10.97 -28.06
C LEU A 22 4.08 10.12 -26.80
N GLU A 23 3.21 9.13 -26.64
CA GLU A 23 3.15 8.29 -25.45
C GLU A 23 4.49 7.63 -25.12
N TYR A 24 5.22 7.14 -26.12
CA TYR A 24 6.54 6.53 -25.87
C TYR A 24 7.56 7.52 -25.30
N HIS A 25 7.49 8.81 -25.69
CA HIS A 25 8.39 9.82 -25.17
C HIS A 25 8.04 10.19 -23.73
N ILE A 26 6.74 10.34 -23.46
CA ILE A 26 6.23 10.57 -22.11
C ILE A 26 6.67 9.43 -21.19
N ASN A 27 6.41 8.18 -21.58
CA ASN A 27 6.76 7.00 -20.79
C ASN A 27 8.27 6.90 -20.58
N ALA A 28 9.09 7.06 -21.63
CA ALA A 28 10.55 7.02 -21.49
C ALA A 28 11.09 8.14 -20.56
N THR A 29 10.45 9.32 -20.58
CA THR A 29 10.82 10.43 -19.69
C THR A 29 10.45 10.13 -18.24
N LEU A 30 9.23 9.60 -18.01
CA LEU A 30 8.79 9.18 -16.68
C LEU A 30 9.67 8.05 -16.12
N ASP A 31 10.02 7.07 -16.93
CA ASP A 31 10.91 5.97 -16.54
C ASP A 31 12.29 6.48 -16.12
N ALA A 32 12.84 7.45 -16.88
CA ALA A 32 14.11 8.08 -16.55
C ALA A 32 14.04 8.89 -15.24
N GLU A 33 12.96 9.65 -15.03
CA GLU A 33 12.73 10.39 -13.79
C GLU A 33 12.60 9.47 -12.58
N HIS A 34 11.80 8.40 -12.69
CA HIS A 34 11.66 7.40 -11.63
C HIS A 34 12.99 6.70 -11.34
N PHE A 35 13.77 6.36 -12.36
CA PHE A 35 15.10 5.77 -12.18
C PHE A 35 16.02 6.70 -11.38
N ILE A 36 16.07 7.99 -11.74
CA ILE A 36 16.86 8.99 -11.02
C ILE A 36 16.37 9.13 -9.57
N ASN A 37 15.07 9.22 -9.34
CA ASN A 37 14.50 9.35 -8.00
C ASN A 37 14.85 8.16 -7.10
N VAL A 38 14.81 6.93 -7.64
CA VAL A 38 15.21 5.71 -6.92
C VAL A 38 16.72 5.71 -6.67
N LEU A 39 17.53 6.05 -7.67
CA LEU A 39 18.99 6.10 -7.56
C LEU A 39 19.45 7.11 -6.50
N GLU A 40 18.80 8.28 -6.46
CA GLU A 40 19.05 9.34 -5.49
C GLU A 40 18.35 9.11 -4.13
N LYS A 41 17.65 7.97 -3.96
CA LYS A 41 16.92 7.59 -2.74
C LYS A 41 15.82 8.59 -2.33
N LYS A 42 15.27 9.34 -3.28
CA LYS A 42 14.11 10.21 -3.10
C LYS A 42 12.81 9.40 -3.06
N GLU A 43 12.77 8.31 -3.82
CA GLU A 43 11.64 7.38 -3.88
C GLU A 43 12.10 5.94 -3.61
N LYS A 44 11.21 5.11 -3.07
CA LYS A 44 11.43 3.67 -2.97
C LYS A 44 11.20 3.02 -4.32
N SER A 45 12.05 2.06 -4.68
CA SER A 45 11.81 1.21 -5.84
C SER A 45 10.51 0.41 -5.69
N ILE A 46 9.93 -0.03 -6.80
CA ILE A 46 8.73 -0.89 -6.81
C ILE A 46 8.97 -2.16 -5.98
N ILE A 47 10.18 -2.72 -6.04
CA ILE A 47 10.55 -3.92 -5.27
C ILE A 47 10.50 -3.64 -3.77
N GLU A 48 11.09 -2.54 -3.31
CA GLU A 48 11.07 -2.16 -1.89
C GLU A 48 9.66 -1.84 -1.39
N GLN A 49 8.82 -1.22 -2.24
CA GLN A 49 7.43 -0.97 -1.92
C GLN A 49 6.66 -2.29 -1.73
N LEU A 50 6.77 -3.21 -2.69
CA LEU A 50 6.16 -4.54 -2.62
C LEU A 50 6.60 -5.32 -1.39
N ASP A 51 7.89 -5.32 -1.07
CA ASP A 51 8.41 -6.02 0.10
C ASP A 51 7.90 -5.40 1.41
N SER A 52 7.76 -4.07 1.44
CA SER A 52 7.17 -3.40 2.61
C SER A 52 5.69 -3.78 2.81
N ASP A 53 4.92 -3.88 1.73
CA ASP A 53 3.51 -4.26 1.80
C ASP A 53 3.32 -5.74 2.14
N ARG A 54 4.19 -6.62 1.61
CA ARG A 54 4.23 -8.03 2.02
C ARG A 54 4.48 -8.17 3.52
N LYS A 55 5.49 -7.46 4.04
CA LYS A 55 5.80 -7.47 5.49
C LYS A 55 4.64 -7.01 6.34
N ARG A 56 3.84 -6.04 5.87
CA ARG A 56 2.61 -5.59 6.56
C ARG A 56 1.52 -6.65 6.59
N LEU A 57 1.37 -7.42 5.52
CA LEU A 57 0.33 -8.44 5.39
C LEU A 57 0.61 -9.71 6.20
N VAL A 58 1.88 -10.09 6.38
CA VAL A 58 2.28 -11.30 7.12
C VAL A 58 1.58 -11.43 8.49
N PRO A 59 1.71 -10.47 9.44
CA PRO A 59 1.11 -10.61 10.77
C PRO A 59 -0.43 -10.67 10.73
N ILE A 60 -1.04 -10.08 9.70
CA ILE A 60 -2.50 -10.07 9.50
C ILE A 60 -2.98 -11.44 9.04
N ILE A 61 -2.32 -12.03 8.05
CA ILE A 61 -2.61 -13.38 7.54
C ILE A 61 -2.35 -14.41 8.64
N GLU A 62 -1.21 -14.32 9.35
CA GLU A 62 -0.90 -15.19 10.48
C GLU A 62 -2.01 -15.17 11.54
N CYS A 63 -2.55 -13.99 11.86
CA CYS A 63 -3.64 -13.86 12.81
C CYS A 63 -4.95 -14.50 12.29
N ILE A 64 -5.27 -14.35 11.01
CA ILE A 64 -6.45 -15.00 10.40
C ILE A 64 -6.33 -16.52 10.47
N LEU A 65 -5.16 -17.05 10.08
CA LEU A 65 -4.88 -18.48 10.13
C LEU A 65 -4.93 -19.03 11.55
N LEU A 66 -4.38 -18.29 12.52
CA LEU A 66 -4.44 -18.67 13.93
C LEU A 66 -5.89 -18.77 14.41
N CYS A 67 -6.71 -17.75 14.14
CA CYS A 67 -8.12 -17.77 14.50
C CYS A 67 -8.87 -18.93 13.85
N GLY A 68 -8.64 -19.20 12.55
CA GLY A 68 -9.25 -20.33 11.85
C GLY A 68 -8.86 -21.68 12.45
N ARG A 69 -7.58 -21.89 12.76
CA ARG A 69 -7.06 -23.14 13.35
C ARG A 69 -7.54 -23.40 14.78
N GLN A 70 -7.79 -22.35 15.55
CA GLN A 70 -8.22 -22.43 16.94
C GLN A 70 -9.73 -22.30 17.10
N GLU A 71 -10.49 -22.29 15.99
CA GLU A 71 -11.94 -22.11 15.97
C GLU A 71 -12.40 -20.82 16.67
N LEU A 72 -11.56 -19.79 16.61
CA LEU A 72 -11.84 -18.48 17.20
C LEU A 72 -12.54 -17.58 16.18
N ALA A 73 -13.66 -16.99 16.59
CA ALA A 73 -14.33 -15.98 15.79
C ALA A 73 -13.41 -14.77 15.58
N LEU A 74 -13.26 -14.28 14.34
CA LEU A 74 -12.40 -13.13 14.06
C LEU A 74 -12.91 -11.84 14.75
N ARG A 75 -14.25 -11.66 14.83
CA ARG A 75 -14.90 -10.39 15.16
C ARG A 75 -15.70 -10.45 16.44
N GLY A 76 -15.74 -9.30 17.12
CA GLY A 76 -16.61 -9.05 18.27
C GLY A 76 -18.01 -8.56 17.87
N HIS A 77 -18.80 -8.20 18.87
CA HIS A 77 -20.23 -7.88 18.72
C HIS A 77 -20.52 -6.62 17.90
N ARG A 78 -19.60 -5.64 17.86
CA ARG A 78 -19.73 -4.43 17.03
C ARG A 78 -18.58 -4.39 16.05
N GLY A 79 -18.89 -4.29 14.75
CA GLY A 79 -17.87 -4.08 13.72
C GLY A 79 -17.14 -2.76 13.98
N GLU A 80 -15.97 -2.83 14.60
CA GLU A 80 -15.25 -1.63 15.01
C GLU A 80 -14.65 -0.90 13.81
N LYS A 81 -15.07 0.35 13.63
CA LYS A 81 -14.61 1.28 12.58
C LYS A 81 -13.37 2.11 12.97
N ARG A 82 -12.78 1.85 14.14
CA ARG A 82 -11.65 2.64 14.68
C ARG A 82 -10.32 1.90 14.50
N ASN A 83 -9.21 2.62 14.54
CA ASN A 83 -7.86 2.03 14.56
C ASN A 83 -7.62 1.22 15.85
N ILE A 84 -6.64 0.31 15.83
CA ILE A 84 -6.22 -0.45 17.02
C ILE A 84 -5.22 0.42 17.79
N LEU A 85 -5.57 0.81 19.00
CA LEU A 85 -4.70 1.58 19.88
C LEU A 85 -4.02 0.59 20.85
N ILE A 86 -2.69 0.55 20.85
CA ILE A 86 -1.93 -0.52 21.53
C ILE A 86 -2.00 -0.43 23.06
N ASP A 87 -2.03 0.80 23.60
CA ASP A 87 -2.03 1.07 25.03
C ASP A 87 -3.40 1.44 25.62
N GLU A 88 -4.45 1.48 24.80
CA GLU A 88 -5.80 1.61 25.35
C GLU A 88 -6.30 0.25 25.83
N ASN A 89 -6.62 0.17 27.12
CA ASN A 89 -7.47 -0.89 27.65
C ASN A 89 -8.82 -0.77 26.96
N ALA A 90 -9.02 -1.52 25.88
CA ALA A 90 -10.26 -1.48 25.12
C ALA A 90 -11.42 -1.85 26.06
N ILE A 91 -12.20 -0.84 26.44
CA ILE A 91 -13.40 -0.98 27.29
C ILE A 91 -14.46 -1.90 26.59
N GLN A 92 -14.26 -2.22 25.31
CA GLN A 92 -15.16 -2.98 24.47
C GLN A 92 -14.43 -4.14 23.75
N ASN A 93 -15.08 -5.30 23.66
CA ASN A 93 -14.55 -6.47 22.95
C ASN A 93 -14.48 -6.22 21.43
N ALA A 94 -13.30 -5.87 20.95
CA ALA A 94 -12.97 -5.60 19.56
C ALA A 94 -12.91 -6.86 18.65
N GLY A 95 -13.03 -8.06 19.23
CA GLY A 95 -12.85 -9.33 18.55
C GLY A 95 -11.43 -9.88 18.64
N ASN A 96 -11.32 -11.22 18.50
CA ASN A 96 -10.07 -11.95 18.70
C ASN A 96 -8.96 -11.49 17.75
N PHE A 97 -9.31 -11.21 16.48
CA PHE A 97 -8.34 -10.74 15.48
C PHE A 97 -7.64 -9.44 15.93
N ARG A 98 -8.42 -8.46 16.42
CA ARG A 98 -7.86 -7.17 16.86
C ARG A 98 -7.07 -7.32 18.15
N ALA A 99 -7.55 -8.13 19.10
CA ALA A 99 -6.85 -8.38 20.35
C ALA A 99 -5.50 -9.08 20.14
N ILE A 100 -5.44 -10.08 19.26
CA ILE A 100 -4.19 -10.80 18.93
C ILE A 100 -3.19 -9.85 18.28
N LEU A 101 -3.61 -9.04 17.30
CA LEU A 101 -2.75 -8.04 16.67
C LEU A 101 -2.23 -7.01 17.67
N GLN A 102 -3.08 -6.54 18.59
CA GLN A 102 -2.70 -5.61 19.64
C GLN A 102 -1.60 -6.20 20.54
N VAL A 103 -1.77 -7.44 20.99
CA VAL A 103 -0.77 -8.13 21.83
C VAL A 103 0.53 -8.35 21.05
N ARG A 104 0.45 -8.77 19.78
CA ARG A 104 1.62 -9.02 18.94
C ARG A 104 2.42 -7.74 18.69
N ALA A 105 1.76 -6.61 18.50
CA ALA A 105 2.38 -5.30 18.30
C ALA A 105 3.21 -4.83 19.50
N LYS A 106 2.89 -5.26 20.73
CA LYS A 106 3.68 -4.88 21.92
C LYS A 106 5.14 -5.35 21.87
N GLY A 107 5.43 -6.40 21.11
CA GLY A 107 6.78 -6.92 20.88
C GLY A 107 7.32 -6.69 19.46
N ASP A 108 6.54 -6.03 18.61
CA ASP A 108 6.85 -5.82 17.19
C ASP A 108 6.64 -4.35 16.83
N ILE A 109 7.73 -3.58 16.90
CA ILE A 109 7.75 -2.13 16.61
C ILE A 109 7.26 -1.86 15.18
N PHE A 110 7.53 -2.76 14.24
CA PHE A 110 7.07 -2.58 12.86
C PHE A 110 5.54 -2.72 12.79
N LEU A 111 4.98 -3.78 13.37
CA LEU A 111 3.53 -3.96 13.44
C LEU A 111 2.86 -2.84 14.25
N GLN A 112 3.46 -2.40 15.34
CA GLN A 112 2.99 -1.26 16.12
C GLN A 112 2.86 0.00 15.24
N ASN A 113 3.93 0.38 14.53
CA ASN A 113 3.90 1.52 13.61
C ASN A 113 2.87 1.36 12.49
N VAL A 114 2.64 0.13 12.02
CA VAL A 114 1.62 -0.17 11.01
C VAL A 114 0.21 0.01 11.58
N LEU A 115 -0.03 -0.35 12.85
CA LEU A 115 -1.33 -0.26 13.52
C LEU A 115 -1.65 1.15 14.05
N GLU A 116 -0.63 1.92 14.45
CA GLU A 116 -0.73 3.27 15.00
C GLU A 116 -0.58 4.37 13.93
N GLY A 117 -0.23 4.00 12.70
CA GLY A 117 0.02 4.94 11.60
C GLY A 117 -1.09 5.96 11.36
N THR A 118 -0.71 7.13 10.86
CA THR A 118 -1.59 8.31 10.66
C THR A 118 -2.67 8.13 9.60
N ASP A 119 -2.58 7.08 8.78
CA ASP A 119 -3.68 6.69 7.90
C ASP A 119 -4.80 6.11 8.77
N THR A 120 -5.81 6.95 9.02
CA THR A 120 -7.03 6.64 9.79
C THR A 120 -7.83 5.45 9.25
N ASN A 121 -7.40 4.86 8.13
CA ASN A 121 -7.97 3.68 7.51
C ASN A 121 -6.86 2.70 7.09
N ILE A 122 -6.31 1.95 8.04
CA ILE A 122 -5.47 0.79 7.70
C ILE A 122 -6.38 -0.22 7.01
N LYS A 123 -6.38 -0.22 5.68
CA LYS A 123 -7.29 -0.99 4.82
C LYS A 123 -7.37 -2.46 5.24
N TYR A 124 -6.23 -3.02 5.64
CA TYR A 124 -6.05 -4.43 5.99
C TYR A 124 -6.82 -4.90 7.24
N LEU A 125 -7.24 -3.98 8.12
CA LEU A 125 -8.02 -4.32 9.32
C LEU A 125 -9.52 -4.33 9.06
N SER A 126 -9.96 -3.86 7.89
CA SER A 126 -11.39 -3.75 7.60
C SER A 126 -12.05 -5.11 7.44
N PRO A 127 -13.35 -5.22 7.79
CA PRO A 127 -14.18 -6.37 7.48
C PRO A 127 -14.06 -6.89 6.04
N GLY A 128 -14.01 -5.98 5.07
CA GLY A 128 -13.93 -6.35 3.64
C GLY A 128 -12.63 -7.06 3.30
N ILE A 129 -11.49 -6.50 3.73
CA ILE A 129 -10.18 -7.12 3.47
C ILE A 129 -10.02 -8.43 4.24
N GLN A 130 -10.50 -8.53 5.49
CA GLN A 130 -10.49 -9.81 6.22
C GLN A 130 -11.24 -10.91 5.45
N ASN A 131 -12.42 -10.60 4.91
CA ASN A 131 -13.19 -11.57 4.12
C ASN A 131 -12.45 -11.98 2.85
N GLN A 132 -11.81 -11.04 2.15
CA GLN A 132 -11.00 -11.35 0.97
C GLN A 132 -9.82 -12.26 1.32
N LEU A 133 -9.10 -11.96 2.41
CA LEU A 133 -7.98 -12.78 2.87
C LEU A 133 -8.43 -14.18 3.30
N VAL A 134 -9.59 -14.31 3.96
CA VAL A 134 -10.17 -15.61 4.31
C VAL A 134 -10.47 -16.43 3.05
N ASN A 135 -11.09 -15.83 2.03
CA ASN A 135 -11.37 -16.51 0.77
C ASN A 135 -10.08 -16.96 0.07
N ILE A 136 -9.07 -16.08 0.00
CA ILE A 136 -7.77 -16.41 -0.58
C ILE A 136 -7.11 -17.57 0.17
N CYS A 137 -7.16 -17.57 1.52
CA CYS A 137 -6.62 -18.67 2.31
C CYS A 137 -7.36 -19.98 2.03
N ASN A 138 -8.70 -19.91 1.87
CA ASN A 138 -9.51 -21.08 1.53
C ASN A 138 -9.24 -21.62 0.12
N ASP A 139 -8.86 -20.77 -0.83
CA ASP A 139 -8.53 -21.21 -2.19
C ASP A 139 -7.16 -21.88 -2.29
N ILE A 140 -6.25 -21.62 -1.34
CA ILE A 140 -4.88 -22.13 -1.32
C ILE A 140 -4.75 -23.43 -0.51
N ILE A 141 -5.56 -23.59 0.54
CA ILE A 141 -5.51 -24.70 1.51
C ILE A 141 -6.44 -25.83 1.07
#